data_AF-A0A534RLC1-F1
#
_entry.id   AF-A0A534RLC1-F1
#
_cell.length_a   1.000
_cell.length_b   1.000
_cell.length_c   1.000
_cell.angle_alpha   90.00
_cell.angle_beta   90.00
_cell.angle_gamma   90.00
#
_symmetry.space_group_name_H-M   'P 1'
#
loop_
_entity.id
_entity.type
_entity.pdbx_description
1 polymer ?
#
loop_
_entity_poly.entity_id
_entity_poly.type
_entity_poly.pdbx_seq_one_letter_code
_entity_poly.pdbx_strand_id
1 'polypeptide(L)'
;MEIKGRDLVGGVPKTVEITDEEIRDSLLEPINQIVEAVRIGLERTPPELASDIVDKGIVLAGGGALLRNLDTLLREETGLPVMLADDPLTAVVMGAGKVLDELSLLKDVAIS
;
A
#
# COMPACT_ATOMS: atom_id res chain seq x y z
N MET A 1 -13.51 8.98 17.68
CA MET A 1 -14.57 9.23 16.69
C MET A 1 -15.84 8.50 17.11
N GLU A 2 -17.03 9.09 16.93
CA GLU A 2 -18.29 8.41 17.21
C GLU A 2 -18.77 7.60 16.01
N ILE A 3 -19.04 6.31 16.21
CA ILE A 3 -19.56 5.39 15.21
C ILE A 3 -20.97 4.95 15.60
N LYS A 4 -21.89 5.04 14.65
CA LYS A 4 -23.27 4.56 14.80
C LYS A 4 -23.40 3.19 14.15
N GLY A 5 -24.00 2.25 14.86
CA GLY A 5 -24.20 0.88 14.39
C GLY A 5 -25.38 0.21 15.07
N ARG A 6 -25.45 -1.11 14.92
CA ARG A 6 -26.46 -1.95 15.57
C ARG A 6 -25.82 -2.70 16.73
N ASP A 7 -26.40 -2.59 17.92
CA ASP A 7 -26.04 -3.45 19.03
C ASP A 7 -26.49 -4.88 18.71
N LEU A 8 -25.56 -5.83 18.65
CA LEU A 8 -25.86 -7.22 18.31
C LEU A 8 -26.58 -7.97 19.45
N VAL A 9 -26.46 -7.50 20.70
CA VAL A 9 -27.15 -8.09 21.85
C VAL A 9 -28.56 -7.53 21.98
N GLY A 10 -28.68 -6.21 21.98
CA GLY A 10 -29.97 -5.52 22.16
C GLY A 10 -30.81 -5.40 20.88
N GLY A 11 -30.20 -5.59 19.71
CA GLY A 11 -30.86 -5.47 18.41
C GLY A 11 -31.19 -4.04 17.98
N VAL A 12 -30.85 -3.03 18.78
CA VAL A 12 -31.20 -1.62 18.59
C VAL A 12 -30.02 -0.77 18.13
N PRO A 13 -30.25 0.41 17.52
CA PRO A 13 -29.18 1.34 17.17
C PRO A 13 -28.39 1.79 18.41
N LYS A 14 -27.06 1.82 18.30
CA LYS A 14 -26.14 2.27 19.35
C LYS A 14 -25.03 3.12 18.75
N THR A 15 -24.56 4.08 19.53
CA THR A 15 -23.37 4.87 19.20
C THR A 15 -22.25 4.46 20.13
N VAL A 16 -21.06 4.24 19.59
CA VAL A 16 -19.84 3.93 20.35
C VAL A 16 -18.75 4.92 19.96
N GLU A 17 -17.93 5.30 20.92
CA GLU A 17 -16.72 6.07 20.67
C GLU A 17 -15.56 5.11 20.39
N ILE A 18 -14.80 5.36 19.33
CA ILE A 18 -13.62 4.59 18.93
C ILE A 18 -12.40 5.51 18.91
N THR A 19 -11.28 5.01 19.38
CA THR A 19 -9.99 5.71 19.43
C THR A 19 -9.07 5.31 18.27
N ASP A 20 -8.08 6.16 17.97
CA ASP A 20 -7.05 5.86 16.97
C ASP A 20 -6.23 4.61 17.36
N GLU A 21 -6.09 4.33 18.66
CA GLU A 21 -5.42 3.14 19.18
C GLU A 21 -6.17 1.86 18.85
N GLU A 22 -7.48 1.82 19.08
CA GLU A 22 -8.32 0.67 18.71
C GLU A 22 -8.31 0.41 17.20
N ILE A 23 -8.31 1.46 16.38
CA ILE A 23 -8.20 1.33 14.92
C ILE A 23 -6.84 0.76 14.54
N ARG A 24 -5.75 1.27 15.10
CA ARG A 24 -4.39 0.78 14.84
C ARG A 24 -4.24 -0.68 15.21
N ASP A 25 -4.72 -1.07 16.39
CA ASP A 25 -4.66 -2.45 16.87
C ASP A 25 -5.46 -3.39 15.95
N SER A 26 -6.63 -2.93 15.49
CA SER A 26 -7.47 -3.67 14.55
C SER A 26 -6.83 -3.84 13.16
N LEU A 27 -5.95 -2.92 12.76
CA LEU A 27 -5.25 -2.95 11.47
C LEU A 27 -3.88 -3.64 11.54
N LEU A 28 -3.38 -4.01 12.73
CA LEU A 28 -2.02 -4.51 12.90
C LEU A 28 -1.73 -5.76 12.05
N GLU A 29 -2.63 -6.74 12.07
CA GLU A 29 -2.47 -7.98 11.31
C GLU A 29 -2.36 -7.75 9.79
N PRO A 30 -3.33 -7.10 9.11
CA PRO A 30 -3.22 -6.87 7.67
C PRO A 30 -2.04 -5.97 7.29
N ILE A 31 -1.65 -5.03 8.16
CA ILE A 31 -0.48 -4.19 7.91
C ILE A 31 0.82 -4.99 7.98
N ASN A 32 0.96 -5.89 8.95
CA ASN A 32 2.12 -6.78 9.02
C ASN A 32 2.20 -7.71 7.80
N GLN A 33 1.07 -8.14 7.25
CA GLN A 33 1.06 -8.92 6.00
C GLN A 33 1.59 -8.10 4.80
N ILE A 34 1.30 -6.80 4.74
CA ILE A 34 1.85 -5.90 3.72
C ILE A 34 3.36 -5.74 3.90
N VAL A 35 3.83 -5.49 5.12
CA VAL A 35 5.27 -5.38 5.44
C VAL A 35 6.01 -6.66 5.04
N GLU A 36 5.47 -7.82 5.39
CA GLU A 36 6.07 -9.12 5.06
C GLU A 36 6.11 -9.35 3.55
N ALA A 37 5.04 -9.01 2.82
CA ALA A 37 5.02 -9.12 1.37
C ALA A 37 6.09 -8.24 0.71
N VAL A 38 6.32 -7.03 1.22
CA VAL A 38 7.40 -6.14 0.76
C VAL A 38 8.76 -6.78 1.03
N ARG A 39 9.01 -7.31 2.24
CA ARG A 39 10.27 -7.98 2.59
C ARG A 39 10.56 -9.17 1.69
N ILE A 40 9.58 -10.05 1.48
CA ILE A 40 9.71 -11.19 0.57
C ILE A 40 10.04 -10.74 -0.86
N GLY A 41 9.44 -9.63 -1.32
CA GLY A 41 9.75 -9.04 -2.63
C GLY A 41 11.21 -8.60 -2.73
N LEU A 42 11.72 -7.92 -1.70
CA LEU A 42 13.11 -7.47 -1.63
C LEU A 42 14.09 -8.66 -1.56
N GLU A 43 13.79 -9.69 -0.77
CA GLU A 43 14.63 -10.90 -0.65
C GLU A 43 14.75 -11.68 -1.97
N ARG A 44 13.70 -11.64 -2.80
CA ARG A 44 13.68 -12.30 -4.11
C ARG A 44 14.27 -11.45 -5.22
N THR A 45 14.65 -10.21 -4.94
CA THR A 45 15.20 -9.30 -5.94
C THR A 45 16.63 -9.74 -6.31
N PRO A 46 16.94 -9.91 -7.60
CA PRO A 46 18.30 -10.23 -8.03
C PRO A 46 19.32 -9.18 -7.56
N PRO A 47 20.56 -9.57 -7.20
CA PRO A 47 21.59 -8.65 -6.71
C PRO A 47 21.86 -7.46 -7.64
N GLU A 48 21.77 -7.67 -8.96
CA GLU A 48 21.96 -6.64 -9.98
C GLU A 48 20.93 -5.51 -9.92
N LEU A 49 19.74 -5.75 -9.35
CA LEU A 49 18.68 -4.75 -9.16
C LEU A 49 18.65 -4.20 -7.73
N ALA A 50 19.26 -4.90 -6.77
CA ALA A 50 19.24 -4.49 -5.37
C ALA A 50 19.91 -3.13 -5.12
N SER A 51 21.02 -2.84 -5.82
CA SER A 51 21.70 -1.54 -5.72
C SER A 51 20.79 -0.39 -6.14
N ASP A 52 20.04 -0.58 -7.24
CA ASP A 52 19.10 0.40 -7.75
C ASP A 52 17.96 0.69 -6.76
N ILE A 53 17.49 -0.34 -6.04
CA ILE A 53 16.46 -0.19 -5.00
C ILE A 53 17.00 0.55 -3.76
N VAL A 54 18.25 0.31 -3.38
CA VAL A 54 18.88 1.06 -2.27
C VAL A 54 18.93 2.55 -2.58
N ASP A 55 19.23 2.91 -3.83
CA ASP A 55 19.36 4.31 -4.25
C ASP A 55 17.99 4.97 -4.51
N LYS A 56 17.07 4.29 -5.19
CA LYS A 56 15.78 4.87 -5.63
C LYS A 56 14.63 4.61 -4.66
N GLY A 57 14.72 3.56 -3.85
CA GLY A 57 13.71 3.18 -2.88
C GLY A 57 12.46 2.54 -3.47
N ILE A 58 11.37 2.60 -2.68
CA ILE A 58 10.06 2.01 -2.95
C ILE A 58 9.05 3.13 -3.22
N VAL A 59 8.25 2.99 -4.27
CA VAL A 59 7.12 3.89 -4.55
C VAL A 59 5.81 3.19 -4.20
N LEU A 60 5.02 3.80 -3.33
CA LEU A 60 3.68 3.33 -2.97
C LEU A 60 2.63 3.93 -3.89
N ALA A 61 1.75 3.08 -4.42
CA ALA A 61 0.62 3.48 -5.24
C ALA A 61 -0.65 2.73 -4.80
N GLY A 62 -1.82 3.21 -5.26
CA GLY A 62 -3.14 2.71 -4.89
C GLY A 62 -3.72 3.38 -3.65
N GLY A 63 -5.03 3.19 -3.41
CA GLY A 63 -5.71 3.81 -2.27
C GLY A 63 -5.21 3.36 -0.90
N GLY A 64 -4.69 2.13 -0.79
CA GLY A 64 -4.09 1.63 0.45
C GLY A 64 -2.82 2.38 0.87
N ALA A 65 -2.11 2.99 -0.10
CA ALA A 65 -0.93 3.79 0.18
C ALA A 65 -1.24 5.09 0.95
N LEU A 66 -2.51 5.51 0.96
CA LEU A 66 -2.96 6.69 1.71
C LEU A 66 -3.21 6.40 3.19
N LEU A 67 -3.03 5.17 3.65
CA LEU A 67 -3.07 4.88 5.07
C LEU A 67 -1.96 5.67 5.77
N ARG A 68 -2.36 6.41 6.80
CA ARG A 68 -1.48 7.33 7.51
C ARG A 68 -0.23 6.61 8.01
N ASN A 69 0.94 7.14 7.63
CA ASN A 69 2.27 6.67 8.03
C ASN A 69 2.65 5.26 7.56
N LEU A 70 1.96 4.68 6.58
CA LEU A 70 2.36 3.38 6.00
C LEU A 70 3.73 3.46 5.31
N ASP A 71 4.02 4.57 4.65
CA ASP A 71 5.33 4.87 4.05
C ASP A 71 6.45 4.93 5.10
N THR A 72 6.16 5.53 6.25
CA THR A 72 7.09 5.66 7.37
C THR A 72 7.36 4.30 7.99
N LEU A 73 6.33 3.50 8.24
CA LEU A 73 6.48 2.14 8.74
C LEU A 73 7.33 1.28 7.79
N LEU A 74 7.04 1.31 6.48
CA LEU A 74 7.80 0.54 5.51
C LEU A 74 9.26 1.01 5.43
N ARG A 75 9.53 2.30 5.56
CA ARG A 75 10.89 2.85 5.62
C ARG A 75 11.65 2.32 6.84
N GLU A 76 11.01 2.28 8.00
CA GLU A 76 11.60 1.74 9.24
C GLU A 76 11.84 0.23 9.13
N GLU A 77 10.88 -0.53 8.60
CA GLU A 77 10.94 -1.98 8.50
C GLU A 77 11.88 -2.50 7.41
N THR A 78 12.15 -1.70 6.36
CA THR A 78 13.01 -2.10 5.24
C THR A 78 14.37 -1.40 5.24
N GLY A 79 14.50 -0.25 5.92
CA GLY A 79 15.69 0.60 5.85
C GLY A 79 15.86 1.32 4.51
N LEU A 80 14.87 1.27 3.62
CA LEU A 80 14.92 1.85 2.28
C LEU A 80 14.12 3.16 2.22
N PRO A 81 14.46 4.10 1.33
CA PRO A 81 13.59 5.23 1.02
C PRO A 81 12.21 4.71 0.56
N VAL A 82 11.14 5.32 1.06
CA VAL A 82 9.77 5.00 0.65
C VAL A 82 9.05 6.30 0.36
N MET A 83 8.38 6.39 -0.78
CA MET A 83 7.67 7.59 -1.23
C MET A 83 6.30 7.25 -1.79
N LEU A 84 5.34 8.14 -1.60
CA LEU A 84 4.02 8.04 -2.21
C LEU A 84 4.11 8.52 -3.68
N ALA A 85 3.43 7.83 -4.59
CA ALA A 85 3.24 8.33 -5.94
C ALA A 85 2.51 9.68 -5.95
N ASP A 86 2.76 10.54 -6.95
CA ASP A 86 2.14 11.86 -7.05
C ASP A 86 0.60 11.80 -7.07
N ASP A 87 0.05 10.81 -7.79
CA ASP A 87 -1.38 10.48 -7.77
C ASP A 87 -1.55 8.96 -7.61
N PRO A 88 -1.58 8.45 -6.36
CA PRO A 88 -1.62 7.02 -6.11
C PRO A 88 -2.98 6.41 -6.49
N LEU A 89 -4.06 7.20 -6.52
CA LEU A 89 -5.40 6.70 -6.83
C LEU A 89 -5.58 6.44 -8.33
N THR A 90 -4.97 7.26 -9.18
CA THR A 90 -5.10 7.13 -10.63
C THR A 90 -3.89 6.49 -11.31
N ALA A 91 -2.78 6.25 -10.60
CA ALA A 91 -1.53 5.71 -11.15
C ALA A 91 -1.74 4.50 -12.08
N VAL A 92 -2.62 3.56 -11.70
CA VAL A 92 -2.92 2.35 -12.49
C VAL A 92 -3.57 2.71 -13.83
N VAL A 93 -4.65 3.50 -13.82
CA VAL A 93 -5.37 3.85 -15.06
C VAL A 93 -4.52 4.77 -15.96
N MET A 94 -3.72 5.66 -15.35
CA MET A 94 -2.80 6.52 -16.07
C MET A 94 -1.69 5.71 -16.75
N GLY A 95 -1.12 4.70 -16.07
CA GLY A 95 -0.15 3.78 -16.67
C GLY A 95 -0.75 2.97 -17.82
N ALA A 96 -1.97 2.45 -17.63
CA ALA A 96 -2.70 1.73 -18.66
C ALA A 96 -3.04 2.60 -19.89
N GLY A 97 -3.30 3.90 -19.70
CA GLY A 97 -3.47 4.85 -20.80
C GLY A 97 -2.15 5.13 -21.53
N LYS A 98 -1.08 5.44 -20.78
CA LYS A 98 0.24 5.80 -21.35
C LYS A 98 0.82 4.71 -22.24
N VAL A 99 0.66 3.44 -21.88
CA VAL A 99 1.22 2.34 -22.68
C VAL A 99 0.60 2.23 -24.09
N LEU A 100 -0.60 2.79 -24.32
CA LEU A 100 -1.23 2.83 -25.65
C LEU A 100 -0.48 3.74 -26.63
N ASP A 101 0.25 4.74 -26.13
CA ASP A 101 1.13 5.60 -26.92
C ASP A 101 2.49 4.94 -27.20
N GLU A 102 2.81 3.83 -26.50
CA GLU A 102 4.07 3.10 -26.59
C GLU A 102 3.84 1.65 -27.06
N LEU A 103 3.41 1.48 -28.32
CA LEU A 103 3.02 0.17 -28.87
C LEU A 103 4.11 -0.92 -28.79
N SER A 104 5.40 -0.56 -28.75
CA SER A 104 6.48 -1.51 -28.51
C SER A 104 6.43 -2.06 -27.09
N LEU A 105 6.37 -1.16 -26.10
CA LEU A 105 6.24 -1.52 -24.70
C LEU A 105 4.96 -2.32 -24.45
N LEU A 106 3.85 -1.90 -25.07
CA LEU A 106 2.58 -2.64 -24.99
C LEU A 106 2.74 -4.10 -25.44
N LYS A 107 3.47 -4.35 -26.53
CA LYS A 107 3.72 -5.72 -27.01
C LYS A 107 4.58 -6.51 -26.02
N ASP A 108 5.55 -5.88 -25.37
CA ASP A 108 6.45 -6.55 -24.43
C ASP A 108 5.76 -6.93 -23.11
N VAL A 109 4.78 -6.14 -22.67
CA VAL A 109 4.06 -6.36 -21.39
C VAL A 109 2.70 -7.04 -21.54
N ALA A 110 2.14 -7.12 -22.75
CA ALA A 110 0.89 -7.81 -22.99
C ALA A 110 1.06 -9.31 -22.75
N ILE A 111 0.19 -9.88 -21.92
CA ILE A 111 0.12 -11.33 -21.73
C ILE A 111 -0.53 -11.93 -22.99
N SER A 112 0.30 -12.45 -23.89
CA SER A 112 -0.11 -13.18 -25.10
C SER A 112 -0.10 -14.69 -24.88
#